data_AF-A0A2M7NI25-F1
#
_entry.id   AF-A0A2M7NI25-F1
#
_cell.length_a   1.000
_cell.length_b   1.000
_cell.length_c   1.000
_cell.angle_alpha   90.00
_cell.angle_beta   90.00
_cell.angle_gamma   90.00
#
_symmetry.space_group_name_H-M   'P 1'
#
loop_
_entity.id
_entity.type
_entity.pdbx_description
1 polymer ?
#
loop_
_entity_poly.entity_id
_entity_poly.type
_entity_poly.pdbx_seq_one_letter_code
_entity_poly.pdbx_strand_id
1 'polypeptide(L)'
;MLTFLQYLFFKNNSTILLRKIVTLKFISKTLFPPNVLKTNPVIDRINKIESPDKVEALRQSPLFTSLPQEALEKIAAKAKMRQFFPNETVVWQGKASDSLYLIINGIVAVKKIIASGQEQIFAYLMAGNTFGEVGILENQPRSATVSALSDVDVLVIQRDDFIQMMYDYPQIGIGLCKMLGKYLVESNRRQARASKKARLILVFSLTPNSGGTNIGNSLARILQQQTKQTTVYTEYPTPQNLISDLNIRKRTKIYKHSSGYDILLSQDENTDLPLSARLTLFLDTMMSDYENIIITIKNQTYIDENLAMLLEFVNQIIIVAPPLEEAMHVVNRLQKQIRDHVRSDEATIFTIVNRCAPEHEKTKIKDYSDFDVPYLPDLPSLVDSEDSNYKIPRPIEEMLGAIIDRLERTHQIGVFIPSTISVDKPIDTTKYVEQTLKFLAERFGGATSKEAKGVWNSEKSGLVDEKVYVVHTYVTQKDMNKYLDEVVDYIKMLKIELDQEAMALEIDKKMTII
;
A
#
# COMPACT_ATOMS: atom_id res chain seq x y z
N MET A 1 -11.79 22.71 -46.26
CA MET A 1 -12.13 22.35 -44.86
C MET A 1 -13.17 21.22 -44.80
N LEU A 2 -14.30 21.28 -45.52
CA LEU A 2 -15.26 20.16 -45.63
C LEU A 2 -14.66 18.85 -46.17
N THR A 3 -13.77 18.95 -47.16
CA THR A 3 -13.02 17.82 -47.74
C THR A 3 -12.07 17.15 -46.73
N PHE A 4 -11.54 17.92 -45.77
CA PHE A 4 -10.69 17.40 -44.68
C PHE A 4 -11.51 16.64 -43.63
N LEU A 5 -12.74 17.10 -43.36
CA LEU A 5 -13.71 16.43 -42.49
C LEU A 5 -14.23 15.11 -43.09
N GLN A 6 -14.50 15.08 -44.40
CA GLN A 6 -14.86 13.85 -45.12
C GLN A 6 -13.72 12.83 -45.13
N TYR A 7 -12.47 13.28 -45.27
CA TYR A 7 -11.28 12.42 -45.23
C TYR A 7 -11.07 11.75 -43.86
N LEU A 8 -11.31 12.48 -42.76
CA LEU A 8 -11.22 11.95 -41.40
C LEU A 8 -12.31 10.91 -41.06
N PHE A 9 -13.48 11.00 -41.68
CA PHE A 9 -14.62 10.13 -41.38
C PHE A 9 -14.52 8.75 -42.06
N PHE A 10 -13.87 8.65 -43.23
CA PHE A 10 -13.84 7.42 -44.02
C PHE A 10 -12.66 6.47 -43.70
N LYS A 11 -11.65 6.90 -42.93
CA LYS A 11 -10.38 6.16 -42.82
C LYS A 11 -10.16 5.37 -41.51
N ASN A 12 -10.97 5.53 -40.46
CA ASN A 12 -10.66 4.95 -39.14
C ASN A 12 -11.81 4.13 -38.52
N ASN A 13 -11.60 2.81 -38.41
CA ASN A 13 -12.42 1.83 -37.69
C ASN A 13 -11.80 1.45 -36.32
N SER A 14 -11.42 2.41 -35.46
CA SER A 14 -10.85 2.07 -34.13
C SER A 14 -11.03 3.18 -33.08
N THR A 15 -11.78 2.84 -32.02
CA THR A 15 -11.65 3.16 -30.56
C THR A 15 -11.30 4.57 -30.04
N ILE A 16 -11.14 5.60 -30.86
CA ILE A 16 -10.86 6.99 -30.42
C ILE A 16 -11.88 7.96 -31.01
N LEU A 17 -13.17 7.70 -30.79
CA LEU A 17 -14.26 8.45 -31.42
C LEU A 17 -14.70 9.69 -30.61
N LEU A 18 -14.89 9.56 -29.29
CA LEU A 18 -15.54 10.59 -28.46
C LEU A 18 -14.78 11.94 -28.40
N ARG A 19 -13.46 11.92 -28.18
CA ARG A 19 -12.63 13.14 -28.08
C ARG A 19 -12.58 13.94 -29.39
N LYS A 20 -12.64 13.28 -30.54
CA LYS A 20 -12.66 13.95 -31.86
C LYS A 20 -14.03 14.56 -32.16
N ILE A 21 -15.12 13.90 -31.78
CA ILE A 21 -16.49 14.36 -32.05
C ILE A 21 -16.81 15.69 -31.34
N VAL A 22 -16.33 15.89 -30.11
CA VAL A 22 -16.54 17.14 -29.35
C VAL A 22 -15.82 18.32 -30.02
N THR A 23 -14.55 18.14 -30.41
CA THR A 23 -13.77 19.16 -31.14
C THR A 23 -14.39 19.47 -32.50
N LEU A 24 -14.91 18.45 -33.20
CA LEU A 24 -15.64 18.60 -34.46
C LEU A 24 -16.97 19.38 -34.30
N LYS A 25 -17.73 19.15 -33.21
CA LYS A 25 -18.96 19.88 -32.89
C LYS A 25 -18.71 21.35 -32.56
N PHE A 26 -17.61 21.65 -31.89
CA PHE A 26 -17.21 23.04 -31.60
C PHE A 26 -16.84 23.77 -32.91
N ILE A 27 -16.01 23.15 -33.74
CA ILE A 27 -15.61 23.68 -35.05
C ILE A 27 -16.83 23.89 -35.95
N SER A 28 -17.82 22.98 -35.96
CA SER A 28 -18.99 23.12 -36.83
C SER A 28 -19.92 24.28 -36.45
N LYS A 29 -20.09 24.55 -35.15
CA LYS A 29 -20.91 25.67 -34.65
C LYS A 29 -20.24 27.03 -34.80
N THR A 30 -18.91 27.08 -34.72
CA THR A 30 -18.17 28.36 -34.73
C THR A 30 -17.80 28.82 -36.14
N LEU A 31 -17.59 27.89 -37.09
CA LEU A 31 -17.07 28.23 -38.43
C LEU A 31 -18.11 28.23 -39.57
N PHE A 32 -19.36 27.80 -39.35
CA PHE A 32 -20.36 27.73 -40.42
C PHE A 32 -21.68 28.45 -40.08
N PRO A 33 -22.24 29.25 -41.00
CA PRO A 33 -23.53 29.91 -40.79
C PRO A 33 -24.70 28.89 -40.77
N PRO A 34 -25.82 29.20 -40.09
CA PRO A 34 -26.92 28.26 -39.81
C PRO A 34 -27.52 27.56 -41.03
N ASN A 35 -27.47 28.22 -42.20
CA ASN A 35 -28.08 27.72 -43.43
C ASN A 35 -27.25 26.62 -44.11
N VAL A 36 -25.96 26.47 -43.78
CA VAL A 36 -25.07 25.41 -44.31
C VAL A 36 -25.15 24.13 -43.46
N LEU A 37 -25.60 24.23 -42.21
CA LEU A 37 -25.74 23.10 -41.28
C LEU A 37 -26.90 22.15 -41.65
N LYS A 38 -27.90 22.62 -42.41
CA LYS A 38 -29.12 21.85 -42.72
C LYS A 38 -29.05 21.04 -44.02
N THR A 39 -28.04 21.25 -44.88
CA THR A 39 -28.02 20.69 -46.23
C THR A 39 -26.93 19.63 -46.44
N ASN A 40 -26.15 19.28 -45.41
CA ASN A 40 -25.01 18.37 -45.55
C ASN A 40 -25.18 17.06 -44.75
N PRO A 41 -25.26 15.89 -45.41
CA PRO A 41 -25.53 14.59 -44.77
C PRO A 41 -24.42 14.11 -43.81
N VAL A 42 -23.19 14.64 -43.92
CA VAL A 42 -22.10 14.34 -42.98
C VAL A 42 -22.27 15.09 -41.66
N ILE A 43 -22.76 16.32 -41.71
CA ILE A 43 -23.01 17.16 -40.51
C ILE A 43 -24.24 16.67 -39.77
N ASP A 44 -25.28 16.23 -40.48
CA ASP A 44 -26.44 15.57 -39.89
C ASP A 44 -26.05 14.28 -39.16
N ARG A 45 -25.12 13.46 -39.71
CA ARG A 45 -24.58 12.29 -39.01
C ARG A 45 -23.74 12.63 -37.79
N ILE A 46 -22.97 13.73 -37.80
CA ILE A 46 -22.19 14.20 -36.63
C ILE A 46 -23.13 14.68 -35.50
N ASN A 47 -24.26 15.28 -35.84
CA ASN A 47 -25.30 15.67 -34.87
C ASN A 47 -26.14 14.48 -34.36
N LYS A 48 -26.28 13.42 -35.18
CA LYS A 48 -26.96 12.16 -34.84
C LYS A 48 -26.14 11.15 -34.03
N ILE A 49 -24.90 11.46 -33.65
CA ILE A 49 -24.19 10.66 -32.64
C ILE A 49 -24.88 10.96 -31.30
N GLU A 50 -25.85 10.09 -30.99
CA GLU A 50 -26.79 10.17 -29.88
C GLU A 50 -26.06 10.30 -28.54
N SER A 51 -26.73 10.95 -27.60
CA SER A 51 -26.42 10.83 -26.17
C SER A 51 -26.14 9.36 -25.83
N PRO A 52 -25.13 9.03 -25.01
CA PRO A 52 -24.85 7.65 -24.60
C PRO A 52 -26.16 6.98 -24.17
N ASP A 53 -26.41 5.79 -24.70
CA ASP A 53 -27.62 5.04 -24.41
C ASP A 53 -27.69 4.80 -22.90
N LYS A 54 -28.65 5.46 -22.25
CA LYS A 54 -28.82 5.41 -20.80
C LYS A 54 -29.15 4.00 -20.34
N VAL A 55 -29.87 3.22 -21.16
CA VAL A 55 -30.24 1.84 -20.82
C VAL A 55 -28.98 0.98 -20.82
N GLU A 56 -28.11 1.13 -21.82
CA GLU A 56 -26.84 0.43 -21.87
C GLU A 56 -25.94 0.83 -20.68
N ALA A 57 -25.86 2.12 -20.35
CA ALA A 57 -25.11 2.57 -19.18
C ALA A 57 -25.63 1.95 -17.86
N LEU A 58 -26.95 1.84 -17.70
CA LEU A 58 -27.54 1.19 -16.53
C LEU A 58 -27.17 -0.31 -16.47
N ARG A 59 -27.13 -1.01 -17.62
CA ARG A 59 -26.75 -2.44 -17.66
C ARG A 59 -25.33 -2.72 -17.16
N GLN A 60 -24.42 -1.77 -17.36
CA GLN A 60 -23.04 -1.87 -16.90
C GLN A 60 -22.90 -1.73 -15.37
N SER A 61 -23.94 -1.26 -14.68
CA SER A 61 -23.91 -1.14 -13.23
C SER A 61 -24.35 -2.41 -12.52
N PRO A 62 -23.58 -2.93 -11.54
CA PRO A 62 -23.99 -4.06 -10.71
C PRO A 62 -25.32 -3.86 -9.99
N LEU A 63 -25.72 -2.60 -9.75
CA LEU A 63 -26.98 -2.24 -9.09
C LEU A 63 -28.21 -2.51 -9.97
N PHE A 64 -28.08 -2.36 -11.29
CA PHE A 64 -29.21 -2.43 -12.23
C PHE A 64 -29.14 -3.62 -13.20
N THR A 65 -28.02 -4.34 -13.25
CA THR A 65 -27.78 -5.43 -14.23
C THR A 65 -28.84 -6.56 -14.22
N SER A 66 -29.49 -6.79 -13.08
CA SER A 66 -30.51 -7.85 -12.92
C SER A 66 -31.94 -7.40 -13.28
N LEU A 67 -32.12 -6.17 -13.74
CA LEU A 67 -33.45 -5.63 -14.07
C LEU A 67 -33.90 -6.00 -15.49
N PRO A 68 -35.21 -6.21 -15.70
CA PRO A 68 -35.77 -6.40 -17.04
C PRO A 68 -35.63 -5.12 -17.87
N GLN A 69 -35.60 -5.28 -19.19
CA GLN A 69 -35.44 -4.17 -20.15
C GLN A 69 -36.43 -3.02 -19.89
N GLU A 70 -37.71 -3.34 -19.67
CA GLU A 70 -38.76 -2.34 -19.40
C GLU A 70 -38.46 -1.50 -18.14
N ALA A 71 -37.88 -2.11 -17.11
CA ALA A 71 -37.51 -1.39 -15.89
C ALA A 71 -36.34 -0.43 -16.15
N LEU A 72 -35.34 -0.89 -16.91
CA LEU A 72 -34.20 -0.05 -17.29
C LEU A 72 -34.63 1.16 -18.12
N GLU A 73 -35.58 0.98 -19.03
CA GLU A 73 -36.15 2.08 -19.83
C GLU A 73 -36.88 3.11 -18.96
N LYS A 74 -37.67 2.65 -17.97
CA LYS A 74 -38.33 3.54 -17.00
C LYS A 74 -37.32 4.31 -16.15
N ILE A 75 -36.25 3.66 -15.72
CA ILE A 75 -35.16 4.31 -14.97
C ILE A 75 -34.44 5.33 -15.85
N ALA A 76 -34.08 4.95 -17.08
CA ALA A 76 -33.43 5.82 -18.05
C ALA A 76 -34.25 7.08 -18.38
N ALA A 77 -35.58 6.96 -18.43
CA ALA A 77 -36.49 8.07 -18.64
C ALA A 77 -36.43 9.10 -17.49
N LYS A 78 -36.29 8.64 -16.24
CA LYS A 78 -36.19 9.49 -15.04
C LYS A 78 -34.79 10.03 -14.78
N ALA A 79 -33.75 9.32 -15.22
CA ALA A 79 -32.36 9.70 -15.00
C ALA A 79 -31.95 10.92 -15.87
N LYS A 80 -31.18 11.84 -15.29
CA LYS A 80 -30.64 13.02 -16.00
C LYS A 80 -29.14 12.89 -16.21
N MET A 81 -28.65 13.20 -17.40
CA MET A 81 -27.21 13.25 -17.63
C MET A 81 -26.61 14.54 -17.06
N ARG A 82 -25.42 14.43 -16.46
CA ARG A 82 -24.56 15.57 -16.11
C ARG A 82 -23.11 15.26 -16.46
N GLN A 83 -22.38 16.32 -16.76
CA GLN A 83 -20.96 16.27 -17.07
C GLN A 83 -20.19 17.11 -16.05
N PHE A 84 -19.01 16.63 -15.68
CA PHE A 84 -18.06 17.29 -14.79
C PHE A 84 -16.67 17.24 -15.41
N PHE A 85 -15.88 18.27 -15.18
CA PHE A 85 -14.50 18.39 -15.65
C PHE A 85 -13.49 18.07 -14.54
N PRO A 86 -12.23 17.78 -14.87
CA PRO A 86 -11.20 17.52 -13.86
C PRO A 86 -11.15 18.60 -12.78
N ASN A 87 -10.99 18.18 -11.53
CA ASN A 87 -11.01 18.99 -10.31
C ASN A 87 -12.38 19.55 -9.90
N GLU A 88 -13.46 19.32 -10.66
CA GLU A 88 -14.80 19.69 -10.21
C GLU A 88 -15.30 18.73 -9.13
N THR A 89 -15.98 19.29 -8.13
CA THR A 89 -16.61 18.49 -7.08
C THR A 89 -18.05 18.15 -7.47
N VAL A 90 -18.34 16.85 -7.55
CA VAL A 90 -19.66 16.33 -7.90
C VAL A 90 -20.61 16.42 -6.71
N VAL A 91 -20.15 16.01 -5.53
CA VAL A 91 -20.87 16.16 -4.25
C VAL A 91 -19.92 16.52 -3.12
N TRP A 92 -20.42 17.28 -2.15
CA TRP A 92 -19.67 17.71 -0.98
C TRP A 92 -20.10 16.95 0.27
N GLN A 93 -19.13 16.52 1.09
CA GLN A 93 -19.39 15.98 2.43
C GLN A 93 -20.26 16.94 3.24
N GLY A 94 -21.20 16.38 4.03
CA GLY A 94 -22.09 17.15 4.89
C GLY A 94 -23.24 17.86 4.17
N LYS A 95 -23.32 17.84 2.83
CA LYS A 95 -24.49 18.32 2.09
C LYS A 95 -25.63 17.30 2.10
N ALA A 96 -26.83 17.71 1.68
CA ALA A 96 -27.98 16.82 1.63
C ALA A 96 -27.78 15.65 0.63
N SER A 97 -28.34 14.49 0.97
CA SER A 97 -28.33 13.29 0.13
C SER A 97 -29.60 13.19 -0.70
N ASP A 98 -29.59 13.91 -1.81
CA ASP A 98 -30.74 14.19 -2.69
C ASP A 98 -30.75 13.39 -4.00
N SER A 99 -29.66 12.72 -4.35
CA SER A 99 -29.51 12.03 -5.64
C SER A 99 -28.49 10.89 -5.58
N LEU A 100 -28.76 9.83 -6.35
CA LEU A 100 -27.83 8.77 -6.69
C LEU A 100 -27.15 9.12 -8.01
N TYR A 101 -25.86 8.78 -8.13
CA TYR A 101 -25.08 9.00 -9.33
C TYR A 101 -24.56 7.67 -9.86
N LEU A 102 -24.65 7.47 -11.17
CA LEU A 102 -24.02 6.36 -11.90
C LEU A 102 -23.01 6.95 -12.89
N ILE A 103 -21.76 6.52 -12.79
CA ILE A 103 -20.70 6.98 -13.70
C ILE A 103 -20.84 6.26 -15.03
N ILE A 104 -21.00 7.02 -16.10
CA ILE A 104 -21.04 6.51 -17.48
C ILE A 104 -19.62 6.46 -18.06
N ASN A 105 -18.83 7.49 -17.77
CA ASN A 105 -17.49 7.66 -18.29
C ASN A 105 -16.67 8.52 -17.31
N GLY A 106 -15.36 8.30 -17.27
CA GLY A 106 -14.43 9.03 -16.40
C GLY A 106 -14.17 8.39 -15.04
N ILE A 107 -13.37 9.09 -14.23
CA ILE A 107 -12.89 8.65 -12.91
C ILE A 107 -13.17 9.74 -11.87
N VAL A 108 -13.69 9.34 -10.71
CA VAL A 108 -13.86 10.23 -9.55
C VAL A 108 -13.12 9.69 -8.34
N ALA A 109 -12.65 10.58 -7.47
CA ALA A 109 -12.11 10.25 -6.15
C ALA A 109 -13.15 10.51 -5.07
N VAL A 110 -13.34 9.55 -4.16
CA VAL A 110 -14.15 9.68 -2.95
C VAL A 110 -13.23 10.02 -1.80
N LYS A 111 -13.43 11.19 -1.20
CA LYS A 111 -12.55 11.75 -0.16
C LYS A 111 -13.35 12.11 1.08
N LYS A 112 -12.75 11.97 2.25
CA LYS A 112 -13.37 12.34 3.52
C LYS A 112 -12.38 13.08 4.38
N ILE A 113 -12.87 14.14 5.03
CA ILE A 113 -12.12 14.81 6.09
C ILE A 113 -12.30 13.98 7.37
N ILE A 114 -11.20 13.41 7.86
CA ILE A 114 -11.17 12.63 9.11
C ILE A 114 -11.05 13.56 10.33
N ALA A 115 -11.24 13.03 11.55
CA ALA A 115 -11.27 13.81 12.78
C ALA A 115 -9.99 14.63 13.05
N SER A 116 -8.86 14.25 12.46
CA SER A 116 -7.59 15.00 12.51
C SER A 116 -7.55 16.23 11.60
N GLY A 117 -8.59 16.46 10.79
CA GLY A 117 -8.66 17.55 9.81
C GLY A 117 -7.96 17.25 8.48
N GLN A 118 -7.34 16.06 8.32
CA GLN A 118 -6.73 15.64 7.06
C GLN A 118 -7.77 15.11 6.08
N GLU A 119 -7.58 15.39 4.79
CA GLU A 119 -8.36 14.80 3.70
C GLU A 119 -7.75 13.44 3.33
N GLN A 120 -8.53 12.38 3.42
CA GLN A 120 -8.12 11.02 3.04
C GLN A 120 -8.98 10.54 1.88
N ILE A 121 -8.34 9.93 0.88
CA ILE A 121 -9.02 9.29 -0.24
C ILE A 121 -9.41 7.86 0.18
N PHE A 122 -10.69 7.54 0.09
CA PHE A 122 -11.25 6.25 0.50
C PHE A 122 -11.39 5.27 -0.66
N ALA A 123 -11.71 5.79 -1.85
CA ALA A 123 -11.94 5.00 -3.04
C ALA A 123 -11.81 5.85 -4.32
N TYR A 124 -11.50 5.18 -5.42
CA TYR A 124 -11.69 5.70 -6.77
C TYR A 124 -12.83 4.95 -7.43
N LEU A 125 -13.72 5.67 -8.09
CA LEU A 125 -14.87 5.08 -8.80
C LEU A 125 -14.77 5.43 -10.28
N MET A 126 -15.17 4.48 -11.13
CA MET A 126 -15.11 4.57 -12.59
C MET A 126 -16.45 4.20 -13.23
N ALA A 127 -16.50 4.20 -14.57
CA ALA A 127 -17.67 3.81 -15.34
C ALA A 127 -18.32 2.50 -14.82
N GLY A 128 -19.65 2.50 -14.71
CA GLY A 128 -20.45 1.42 -14.13
C GLY A 128 -20.63 1.50 -12.60
N ASN A 129 -19.79 2.23 -11.88
CA ASN A 129 -19.95 2.40 -10.43
C ASN A 129 -21.03 3.44 -10.09
N THR A 130 -21.69 3.21 -8.97
CA THR A 130 -22.65 4.15 -8.37
C THR A 130 -22.08 4.79 -7.10
N PHE A 131 -22.50 6.01 -6.80
CA PHE A 131 -22.23 6.64 -5.51
C PHE A 131 -23.39 7.51 -5.03
N GLY A 132 -23.43 7.73 -3.72
CA GLY A 132 -24.43 8.56 -3.05
C GLY A 132 -25.61 7.78 -2.44
N GLU A 133 -25.60 6.46 -2.57
CA GLU A 133 -26.60 5.53 -2.03
C GLU A 133 -26.67 5.54 -0.51
N VAL A 134 -25.52 5.54 0.20
CA VAL A 134 -25.49 5.43 1.67
C VAL A 134 -26.27 6.55 2.34
N GLY A 135 -26.00 7.80 1.97
CA GLY A 135 -26.71 8.95 2.53
C GLY A 135 -28.20 8.97 2.18
N ILE A 136 -28.60 8.36 1.06
CA ILE A 136 -30.02 8.19 0.73
C ILE A 136 -30.68 7.21 1.71
N LEU A 137 -30.10 6.03 1.86
CA LEU A 137 -30.63 4.94 2.69
C LEU A 137 -30.69 5.29 4.18
N GLU A 138 -29.63 5.92 4.70
CA GLU A 138 -29.55 6.30 6.11
C GLU A 138 -30.34 7.57 6.43
N ASN A 139 -30.83 8.27 5.41
CA ASN A 139 -31.40 9.60 5.54
C ASN A 139 -30.45 10.58 6.27
N GLN A 140 -29.17 10.54 5.89
CA GLN A 140 -28.08 11.34 6.47
C GLN A 140 -27.44 12.25 5.41
N PRO A 141 -26.73 13.32 5.81
CA PRO A 141 -25.89 14.08 4.91
C PRO A 141 -24.85 13.21 4.20
N ARG A 142 -24.29 13.70 3.09
CA ARG A 142 -23.24 13.02 2.32
C ARG A 142 -22.07 12.66 3.24
N SER A 143 -21.70 11.39 3.28
CA SER A 143 -20.63 10.86 4.13
C SER A 143 -19.22 11.22 3.67
N ALA A 144 -19.07 11.61 2.40
CA ALA A 144 -17.81 11.92 1.74
C ALA A 144 -18.02 12.95 0.60
N THR A 145 -16.93 13.61 0.22
CA THR A 145 -16.80 14.46 -0.97
C THR A 145 -16.43 13.58 -2.16
N VAL A 146 -16.97 13.87 -3.34
CA VAL A 146 -16.60 13.18 -4.58
C VAL A 146 -16.15 14.20 -5.61
N SER A 147 -14.93 14.07 -6.12
CA SER A 147 -14.33 14.99 -7.09
C SER A 147 -13.92 14.27 -8.37
N ALA A 148 -14.16 14.90 -9.52
CA ALA A 148 -13.75 14.40 -10.83
C ALA A 148 -12.23 14.49 -11.00
N LEU A 149 -11.61 13.39 -11.43
CA LEU A 149 -10.19 13.32 -11.79
C LEU A 149 -9.96 13.41 -13.30
N SER A 150 -11.01 13.14 -14.08
CA SER A 150 -11.03 13.26 -15.54
C SER A 150 -12.27 14.03 -15.98
N ASP A 151 -12.52 14.13 -17.29
CA ASP A 151 -13.87 14.41 -17.77
C ASP A 151 -14.78 13.25 -17.32
N VAL A 152 -15.88 13.56 -16.63
CA VAL A 152 -16.79 12.57 -16.04
C VAL A 152 -18.21 12.83 -16.52
N ASP A 153 -18.83 11.80 -17.06
CA ASP A 153 -20.26 11.80 -17.41
C ASP A 153 -21.01 10.91 -16.42
N VAL A 154 -22.10 11.41 -15.86
CA VAL A 154 -22.93 10.67 -14.89
C VAL A 154 -24.41 10.69 -15.24
N LEU A 155 -25.12 9.61 -14.89
CA LEU A 155 -26.56 9.60 -14.73
C LEU A 155 -26.92 9.96 -13.29
N VAL A 156 -27.80 10.94 -13.14
CA VAL A 156 -28.32 11.42 -11.85
C VAL A 156 -29.76 10.96 -11.69
N ILE A 157 -30.04 10.21 -10.63
CA ILE A 157 -31.37 9.75 -10.26
C ILE A 157 -31.74 10.42 -8.94
N GLN A 158 -32.88 11.12 -8.89
CA GLN A 158 -33.33 11.81 -7.68
C GLN A 158 -33.66 10.82 -6.57
N ARG A 159 -33.52 11.26 -5.31
CA ARG A 159 -33.81 10.45 -4.12
C ARG A 159 -35.17 9.78 -4.21
N ASP A 160 -36.23 10.56 -4.41
CA ASP A 160 -37.61 10.05 -4.37
C ASP A 160 -37.86 9.04 -5.50
N ASP A 161 -37.30 9.30 -6.68
CA ASP A 161 -37.33 8.37 -7.81
C ASP A 161 -36.60 7.06 -7.48
N PHE A 162 -35.42 7.14 -6.88
CA PHE A 162 -34.64 5.96 -6.49
C PHE A 162 -35.34 5.13 -5.40
N ILE A 163 -35.90 5.79 -4.38
CA ILE A 163 -36.70 5.13 -3.34
C ILE A 163 -37.92 4.44 -3.96
N GLN A 164 -38.66 5.11 -4.84
CA GLN A 164 -39.80 4.53 -5.52
C GLN A 164 -39.39 3.33 -6.40
N MET A 165 -38.28 3.45 -7.13
CA MET A 165 -37.73 2.34 -7.93
C MET A 165 -37.39 1.12 -7.07
N MET A 166 -36.90 1.30 -5.84
CA MET A 166 -36.63 0.17 -4.94
C MET A 166 -37.91 -0.54 -4.48
N TYR A 167 -39.02 0.19 -4.33
CA TYR A 167 -40.33 -0.42 -4.06
C TYR A 167 -40.88 -1.16 -5.28
N ASP A 168 -40.78 -0.55 -6.46
CA ASP A 168 -41.30 -1.11 -7.71
C ASP A 168 -40.46 -2.32 -8.19
N TYR A 169 -39.15 -2.29 -7.92
CA TYR A 169 -38.17 -3.29 -8.35
C TYR A 169 -37.27 -3.74 -7.18
N PRO A 170 -37.74 -4.68 -6.33
CA PRO A 170 -36.99 -5.17 -5.16
C PRO A 170 -35.61 -5.74 -5.49
N GLN A 171 -35.36 -6.14 -6.74
CA GLN A 171 -34.04 -6.59 -7.20
C GLN A 171 -32.96 -5.52 -7.02
N ILE A 172 -33.31 -4.22 -7.09
CA ILE A 172 -32.40 -3.10 -6.81
C ILE A 172 -31.92 -3.16 -5.37
N GLY A 173 -32.85 -3.36 -4.42
CA GLY A 173 -32.51 -3.50 -2.99
C GLY A 173 -31.61 -4.70 -2.73
N ILE A 174 -31.87 -5.84 -3.38
CA ILE A 174 -30.99 -7.03 -3.29
C ILE A 174 -29.60 -6.74 -3.86
N GLY A 175 -29.52 -6.07 -5.02
CA GLY A 175 -28.25 -5.65 -5.62
C GLY A 175 -27.45 -4.73 -4.71
N LEU A 176 -28.14 -3.78 -4.06
CA LEU A 176 -27.58 -2.85 -3.10
C LEU A 176 -27.05 -3.57 -1.85
N CYS A 177 -27.81 -4.50 -1.27
CA CYS A 177 -27.36 -5.33 -0.14
C CYS A 177 -26.11 -6.16 -0.49
N LYS A 178 -26.06 -6.74 -1.70
CA LYS A 178 -24.88 -7.47 -2.17
C LYS A 178 -23.67 -6.56 -2.34
N MET A 179 -23.86 -5.36 -2.88
CA MET A 179 -22.81 -4.36 -3.06
C MET A 179 -22.26 -3.88 -1.71
N LEU A 180 -23.14 -3.45 -0.79
CA LEU A 180 -22.76 -3.03 0.56
C LEU A 180 -22.14 -4.16 1.37
N GLY A 181 -22.64 -5.40 1.23
CA GLY A 181 -22.05 -6.58 1.86
C GLY A 181 -20.62 -6.84 1.39
N LYS A 182 -20.33 -6.67 0.08
CA LYS A 182 -18.96 -6.72 -0.44
C LYS A 182 -18.09 -5.61 0.14
N TYR A 183 -18.57 -4.37 0.18
CA TYR A 183 -17.82 -3.25 0.77
C TYR A 183 -17.57 -3.42 2.27
N LEU A 184 -18.53 -3.97 3.03
CA LEU A 184 -18.35 -4.29 4.43
C LEU A 184 -17.29 -5.38 4.62
N VAL A 185 -17.34 -6.46 3.82
CA VAL A 185 -16.34 -7.52 3.87
C VAL A 185 -14.96 -7.00 3.47
N GLU A 186 -14.86 -6.14 2.46
CA GLU A 186 -13.60 -5.50 2.05
C GLU A 186 -13.07 -4.52 3.12
N SER A 187 -13.94 -3.70 3.71
CA SER A 187 -13.58 -2.76 4.80
C SER A 187 -13.17 -3.50 6.08
N ASN A 188 -13.92 -4.53 6.48
CA ASN A 188 -13.58 -5.40 7.61
C ASN A 188 -12.33 -6.21 7.32
N ARG A 189 -12.10 -6.64 6.06
CA ARG A 189 -10.83 -7.26 5.67
C ARG A 189 -9.69 -6.25 5.78
N ARG A 190 -9.84 -4.99 5.38
CA ARG A 190 -8.80 -3.95 5.58
C ARG A 190 -8.46 -3.78 7.06
N GLN A 191 -9.46 -3.76 7.95
CA GLN A 191 -9.25 -3.68 9.41
C GLN A 191 -8.68 -4.99 10.01
N ALA A 192 -9.16 -6.15 9.57
CA ALA A 192 -8.68 -7.45 10.06
C ALA A 192 -7.27 -7.79 9.51
N ARG A 193 -6.94 -7.33 8.30
CA ARG A 193 -5.61 -7.43 7.67
C ARG A 193 -4.60 -6.54 8.39
N ALA A 194 -5.00 -5.41 8.97
CA ALA A 194 -4.15 -4.67 9.91
C ALA A 194 -3.79 -5.47 11.17
N SER A 195 -4.48 -6.59 11.47
CA SER A 195 -4.15 -7.48 12.59
C SER A 195 -3.27 -8.69 12.21
N LYS A 196 -3.19 -9.08 10.94
CA LYS A 196 -2.18 -10.04 10.45
C LYS A 196 -0.98 -9.22 9.97
N LYS A 197 0.12 -9.21 10.74
CA LYS A 197 1.38 -8.52 10.38
C LYS A 197 2.08 -9.21 9.19
N ALA A 198 1.49 -9.18 8.00
CA ALA A 198 2.24 -9.47 6.78
C ALA A 198 3.33 -8.42 6.64
N ARG A 199 4.58 -8.85 6.44
CA ARG A 199 5.74 -7.96 6.29
C ARG A 199 5.97 -7.70 4.81
N LEU A 200 5.81 -6.44 4.39
CA LEU A 200 6.16 -6.00 3.04
C LEU A 200 7.58 -5.44 3.02
N ILE A 201 8.43 -6.02 2.17
CA ILE A 201 9.82 -5.63 1.95
C ILE A 201 9.97 -5.19 0.49
N LEU A 202 10.38 -3.94 0.29
CA LEU A 202 10.64 -3.40 -1.05
C LEU A 202 12.15 -3.35 -1.32
N VAL A 203 12.58 -3.92 -2.45
CA VAL A 203 13.97 -3.92 -2.90
C VAL A 203 14.10 -3.06 -4.15
N PHE A 204 14.64 -1.84 -4.03
CA PHE A 204 14.86 -0.95 -5.16
C PHE A 204 16.17 -1.28 -5.87
N SER A 205 16.07 -1.74 -7.12
CA SER A 205 17.22 -1.97 -8.02
C SER A 205 17.39 -0.75 -8.91
N LEU A 206 18.34 0.14 -8.58
CA LEU A 206 18.44 1.45 -9.23
C LEU A 206 18.89 1.41 -10.69
N THR A 207 19.79 0.50 -11.02
CA THR A 207 20.29 0.32 -12.39
C THR A 207 20.00 -1.09 -12.88
N PRO A 208 19.87 -1.30 -14.19
CA PRO A 208 19.90 -2.64 -14.75
C PRO A 208 21.18 -3.33 -14.26
N ASN A 209 21.06 -4.58 -13.81
CA ASN A 209 22.17 -5.38 -13.29
C ASN A 209 22.81 -4.89 -11.98
N SER A 210 22.18 -4.00 -11.20
CA SER A 210 22.64 -3.72 -9.82
C SER A 210 22.50 -4.93 -8.88
N GLY A 211 21.94 -6.04 -9.36
CA GLY A 211 21.77 -7.28 -8.62
C GLY A 211 20.58 -7.29 -7.67
N GLY A 212 19.67 -6.30 -7.75
CA GLY A 212 18.48 -6.24 -6.91
C GLY A 212 17.60 -7.48 -7.02
N THR A 213 17.44 -8.07 -8.21
CA THR A 213 16.73 -9.35 -8.39
C THR A 213 17.41 -10.49 -7.64
N ASN A 214 18.73 -10.64 -7.74
CA ASN A 214 19.48 -11.69 -7.04
C ASN A 214 19.39 -11.53 -5.52
N ILE A 215 19.49 -10.30 -5.03
CA ILE A 215 19.37 -9.98 -3.61
C ILE A 215 17.95 -10.25 -3.12
N GLY A 216 16.92 -9.80 -3.84
CA GLY A 216 15.52 -10.03 -3.48
C GLY A 216 15.16 -11.52 -3.46
N ASN A 217 15.60 -12.27 -4.47
CA ASN A 217 15.38 -13.72 -4.56
C ASN A 217 16.12 -14.48 -3.44
N SER A 218 17.39 -14.12 -3.19
CA SER A 218 18.19 -14.68 -2.10
C SER A 218 17.59 -14.37 -0.74
N LEU A 219 17.07 -13.15 -0.55
CA LEU A 219 16.36 -12.73 0.66
C LEU A 219 15.12 -13.59 0.88
N ALA A 220 14.30 -13.82 -0.15
CA ALA A 220 13.12 -14.68 -0.04
C ALA A 220 13.48 -16.10 0.40
N ARG A 221 14.55 -16.66 -0.17
CA ARG A 221 15.07 -17.97 0.20
C ARG A 221 15.55 -18.01 1.65
N ILE A 222 16.46 -17.12 2.07
CA ILE A 222 17.02 -17.14 3.42
C ILE A 222 15.93 -16.87 4.47
N LEU A 223 15.07 -15.89 4.20
CA LEU A 223 13.97 -15.54 5.11
C LEU A 223 13.03 -16.73 5.29
N GLN A 224 12.62 -17.40 4.21
CA GLN A 224 11.82 -18.62 4.31
C GLN A 224 12.55 -19.73 5.07
N GLN A 225 13.85 -19.93 4.81
CA GLN A 225 14.62 -21.01 5.41
C GLN A 225 14.81 -20.83 6.92
N GLN A 226 15.06 -19.60 7.36
CA GLN A 226 15.28 -19.24 8.77
C GLN A 226 13.96 -19.15 9.55
N THR A 227 12.95 -18.50 8.98
CA THR A 227 11.69 -18.21 9.70
C THR A 227 10.63 -19.30 9.55
N LYS A 228 10.70 -20.10 8.48
CA LYS A 228 9.65 -21.04 8.03
C LYS A 228 8.30 -20.39 7.72
N GLN A 229 8.24 -19.06 7.65
CA GLN A 229 7.03 -18.30 7.37
C GLN A 229 6.68 -18.32 5.88
N THR A 230 5.39 -18.21 5.56
CA THR A 230 4.94 -18.18 4.17
C THR A 230 5.50 -16.93 3.47
N THR A 231 6.33 -17.14 2.45
CA THR A 231 7.09 -16.07 1.80
C THR A 231 6.79 -16.07 0.31
N VAL A 232 6.52 -14.88 -0.25
CA VAL A 232 6.35 -14.67 -1.68
C VAL A 232 7.33 -13.64 -2.21
N TYR A 233 7.83 -13.88 -3.42
CA TYR A 233 8.73 -13.00 -4.15
C TYR A 233 8.12 -12.62 -5.51
N THR A 234 8.31 -11.36 -5.92
CA THR A 234 7.93 -10.88 -7.24
C THR A 234 8.71 -9.62 -7.64
N GLU A 235 8.51 -9.15 -8.87
CA GLU A 235 9.12 -7.92 -9.36
C GLU A 235 8.05 -6.96 -9.89
N TYR A 236 8.23 -5.67 -9.60
CA TYR A 236 7.37 -4.59 -10.07
C TYR A 236 8.10 -3.78 -11.17
N PRO A 237 7.39 -3.40 -12.25
CA PRO A 237 5.96 -3.63 -12.51
C PRO A 237 5.62 -5.04 -13.03
N THR A 238 6.60 -5.77 -13.58
CA THR A 238 6.38 -7.13 -14.10
C THR A 238 7.60 -8.04 -13.84
N PRO A 239 7.39 -9.32 -13.49
CA PRO A 239 8.46 -10.29 -13.21
C PRO A 239 9.07 -10.93 -14.47
N GLN A 240 9.14 -10.21 -15.60
CA GLN A 240 9.54 -10.78 -16.89
C GLN A 240 10.97 -11.33 -16.88
N ASN A 241 11.93 -10.59 -16.33
CA ASN A 241 13.31 -11.09 -16.28
C ASN A 241 13.40 -12.27 -15.31
N LEU A 242 12.74 -12.22 -14.15
CA LEU A 242 12.72 -13.37 -13.23
C LEU A 242 12.19 -14.64 -13.90
N ILE A 243 11.11 -14.54 -14.68
CA ILE A 243 10.57 -15.66 -15.46
C ILE A 243 11.62 -16.21 -16.44
N SER A 244 12.31 -15.31 -17.14
CA SER A 244 13.37 -15.66 -18.09
C SER A 244 14.57 -16.31 -17.38
N ASP A 245 15.04 -15.68 -16.32
CA ASP A 245 16.23 -16.04 -15.55
C ASP A 245 16.07 -17.35 -14.78
N LEU A 246 14.83 -17.74 -14.44
CA LEU A 246 14.50 -19.04 -13.85
C LEU A 246 13.99 -20.06 -14.88
N ASN A 247 13.93 -19.69 -16.17
CA ASN A 247 13.42 -20.53 -17.26
C ASN A 247 12.02 -21.12 -16.95
N ILE A 248 11.14 -20.32 -16.35
CA ILE A 248 9.81 -20.79 -15.93
C ILE A 248 8.88 -20.86 -17.15
N ARG A 249 8.58 -22.09 -17.59
CA ARG A 249 7.76 -22.36 -18.78
C ARG A 249 6.26 -22.43 -18.52
N LYS A 250 5.82 -22.58 -17.26
CA LYS A 250 4.40 -22.74 -16.89
C LYS A 250 3.72 -21.39 -16.73
N ARG A 251 2.59 -21.20 -17.42
CA ARG A 251 1.67 -20.05 -17.23
C ARG A 251 0.76 -20.28 -16.01
N THR A 252 1.33 -20.46 -14.83
CA THR A 252 0.57 -20.41 -13.56
C THR A 252 0.76 -19.05 -12.91
N LYS A 253 -0.27 -18.55 -12.22
CA LYS A 253 -0.22 -17.26 -11.52
C LYS A 253 0.87 -17.24 -10.44
N ILE A 254 1.01 -18.36 -9.72
CA ILE A 254 2.02 -18.58 -8.69
C ILE A 254 2.88 -19.78 -9.11
N TYR A 255 4.18 -19.67 -8.88
CA TYR A 255 5.18 -20.70 -9.05
C TYR A 255 5.75 -21.08 -7.67
N LYS A 256 5.79 -22.37 -7.36
CA LYS A 256 6.34 -22.88 -6.09
C LYS A 256 7.83 -23.16 -6.30
N HIS A 257 8.70 -22.34 -5.71
CA HIS A 257 10.14 -22.52 -5.82
C HIS A 257 10.60 -23.72 -4.98
N SER A 258 11.61 -24.47 -5.44
CA SER A 258 12.09 -25.69 -4.75
C SER A 258 12.53 -25.46 -3.31
N SER A 259 13.06 -24.26 -3.03
CA SER A 259 13.49 -23.83 -1.69
C SER A 259 12.33 -23.47 -0.74
N GLY A 260 11.07 -23.55 -1.17
CA GLY A 260 9.90 -23.47 -0.29
C GLY A 260 9.26 -22.09 -0.12
N TYR A 261 9.66 -21.09 -0.92
CA TYR A 261 8.95 -19.82 -1.08
C TYR A 261 8.22 -19.79 -2.43
N ASP A 262 7.29 -18.86 -2.58
CA ASP A 262 6.49 -18.72 -3.79
C ASP A 262 7.01 -17.58 -4.66
N ILE A 263 6.94 -17.73 -5.98
CA ILE A 263 7.22 -16.68 -6.95
C ILE A 263 5.93 -16.35 -7.67
N LEU A 264 5.57 -15.08 -7.67
CA LEU A 264 4.36 -14.61 -8.33
C LEU A 264 4.69 -14.09 -9.73
N LEU A 265 4.05 -14.69 -10.73
CA LEU A 265 4.41 -14.52 -12.15
C LEU A 265 3.43 -13.65 -12.94
N SER A 266 2.19 -13.45 -12.47
CA SER A 266 1.24 -12.57 -13.15
C SER A 266 0.50 -11.63 -12.21
N GLN A 267 0.45 -10.36 -12.59
CA GLN A 267 -0.66 -9.47 -12.24
C GLN A 267 -1.68 -9.63 -13.38
N ASP A 268 -2.96 -9.86 -13.07
CA ASP A 268 -3.99 -10.06 -14.10
C ASP A 268 -4.02 -8.87 -15.08
N GLU A 269 -3.50 -9.05 -16.29
CA GLU A 269 -3.56 -8.05 -17.37
C GLU A 269 -4.98 -7.96 -17.96
N ASN A 270 -5.82 -8.99 -17.75
CA ASN A 270 -7.18 -9.11 -18.28
C ASN A 270 -8.25 -8.50 -17.36
N THR A 271 -7.97 -7.36 -16.75
CA THR A 271 -8.98 -6.59 -16.01
C THR A 271 -9.00 -5.16 -16.50
N ASP A 272 -10.19 -4.63 -16.82
CA ASP A 272 -10.43 -3.20 -17.15
C ASP A 272 -10.12 -2.25 -15.98
N LEU A 273 -9.46 -2.74 -14.93
CA LEU A 273 -9.16 -2.02 -13.70
C LEU A 273 -7.90 -1.16 -13.86
N PRO A 274 -7.91 0.09 -13.33
CA PRO A 274 -6.71 0.91 -13.24
C PRO A 274 -5.57 0.19 -12.48
N LEU A 275 -4.32 0.51 -12.83
CA LEU A 275 -3.13 -0.11 -12.21
C LEU A 275 -3.15 -0.01 -10.67
N SER A 276 -3.55 1.14 -10.13
CA SER A 276 -3.69 1.36 -8.68
C SER A 276 -4.67 0.39 -8.03
N ALA A 277 -5.86 0.19 -8.61
CA ALA A 277 -6.86 -0.77 -8.10
C ALA A 277 -6.36 -2.22 -8.22
N ARG A 278 -5.67 -2.56 -9.30
CA ARG A 278 -5.03 -3.89 -9.47
C ARG A 278 -3.97 -4.11 -8.40
N LEU A 279 -3.14 -3.11 -8.11
CA LEU A 279 -2.11 -3.17 -7.06
C LEU A 279 -2.73 -3.29 -5.66
N THR A 280 -3.82 -2.58 -5.37
CA THR A 280 -4.53 -2.73 -4.10
C THR A 280 -5.08 -4.14 -3.92
N LEU A 281 -5.81 -4.67 -4.91
CA LEU A 281 -6.36 -6.03 -4.86
C LEU A 281 -5.27 -7.10 -4.81
N PHE A 282 -4.17 -6.84 -5.49
CA PHE A 282 -2.98 -7.67 -5.48
C PHE A 282 -2.36 -7.73 -4.09
N LEU A 283 -2.06 -6.59 -3.49
CA LEU A 283 -1.51 -6.50 -2.14
C LEU A 283 -2.45 -7.14 -1.12
N ASP A 284 -3.75 -6.87 -1.22
CA ASP A 284 -4.79 -7.47 -0.38
C ASP A 284 -4.82 -8.99 -0.42
N THR A 285 -4.51 -9.57 -1.58
CA THR A 285 -4.41 -11.02 -1.75
C THR A 285 -3.12 -11.52 -1.13
N MET A 286 -2.00 -10.86 -1.42
CA MET A 286 -0.69 -11.27 -0.92
C MET A 286 -0.60 -11.18 0.61
N MET A 287 -1.06 -10.09 1.21
CA MET A 287 -1.06 -9.87 2.67
C MET A 287 -2.00 -10.83 3.43
N SER A 288 -2.94 -11.48 2.74
CA SER A 288 -3.79 -12.51 3.34
C SER A 288 -3.06 -13.85 3.48
N ASP A 289 -2.32 -14.21 2.43
CA ASP A 289 -1.84 -15.56 2.19
C ASP A 289 -0.36 -15.72 2.59
N TYR A 290 0.39 -14.61 2.64
CA TYR A 290 1.82 -14.59 2.95
C TYR A 290 2.13 -13.74 4.18
N GLU A 291 3.01 -14.26 5.01
CA GLU A 291 3.58 -13.55 6.15
C GLU A 291 4.73 -12.62 5.74
N ASN A 292 5.46 -12.96 4.66
CA ASN A 292 6.52 -12.12 4.11
C ASN A 292 6.31 -11.93 2.60
N ILE A 293 6.31 -10.67 2.16
CA ILE A 293 6.10 -10.27 0.77
C ILE A 293 7.31 -9.45 0.35
N ILE A 294 8.05 -9.94 -0.64
CA ILE A 294 9.25 -9.26 -1.15
C ILE A 294 8.98 -8.83 -2.59
N ILE A 295 9.08 -7.53 -2.84
CA ILE A 295 8.86 -6.95 -4.17
C ILE A 295 10.12 -6.20 -4.61
N THR A 296 10.76 -6.68 -5.67
CA THR A 296 11.86 -5.94 -6.30
C THR A 296 11.32 -4.88 -7.24
N ILE A 297 11.58 -3.61 -6.94
CA ILE A 297 11.25 -2.47 -7.79
C ILE A 297 12.40 -2.23 -8.78
N LYS A 298 12.13 -2.33 -10.08
CA LYS A 298 13.18 -2.26 -11.11
C LYS A 298 13.29 -0.89 -11.76
N ASN A 299 14.52 -0.36 -11.79
CA ASN A 299 14.92 0.81 -12.58
C ASN A 299 14.05 2.06 -12.33
N GLN A 300 13.50 2.18 -11.13
CA GLN A 300 12.71 3.33 -10.70
C GLN A 300 13.59 4.25 -9.88
N THR A 301 13.67 5.51 -10.32
CA THR A 301 14.49 6.56 -9.69
C THR A 301 13.64 7.64 -9.00
N TYR A 302 12.31 7.51 -9.09
CA TYR A 302 11.34 8.39 -8.44
C TYR A 302 10.15 7.57 -7.92
N ILE A 303 9.43 8.14 -6.96
CA ILE A 303 8.19 7.57 -6.42
C ILE A 303 6.99 8.12 -7.20
N ASP A 304 6.29 7.25 -7.91
CA ASP A 304 5.00 7.54 -8.56
C ASP A 304 3.82 7.23 -7.60
N GLU A 305 2.58 7.54 -8.02
CA GLU A 305 1.39 7.29 -7.20
C GLU A 305 1.21 5.82 -6.81
N ASN A 306 1.65 4.88 -7.66
CA ASN A 306 1.53 3.46 -7.43
C ASN A 306 2.56 2.97 -6.40
N LEU A 307 3.80 3.44 -6.48
CA LEU A 307 4.84 3.18 -5.50
C LEU A 307 4.54 3.85 -4.17
N ALA A 308 3.97 5.06 -4.18
CA ALA A 308 3.50 5.73 -2.97
C ALA A 308 2.48 4.86 -2.23
N MET A 309 1.54 4.23 -2.95
CA MET A 309 0.62 3.25 -2.36
C MET A 309 1.35 2.05 -1.74
N LEU A 310 2.37 1.48 -2.40
CA LEU A 310 3.14 0.37 -1.82
C LEU A 310 3.90 0.80 -0.56
N LEU A 311 4.41 2.02 -0.54
CA LEU A 311 5.15 2.59 0.58
C LEU A 311 4.29 2.78 1.83
N GLU A 312 2.96 2.96 1.70
CA GLU A 312 2.06 3.03 2.87
C GLU A 312 2.04 1.73 3.69
N PHE A 313 2.35 0.59 3.06
CA PHE A 313 2.30 -0.74 3.71
C PHE A 313 3.69 -1.30 4.00
N VAL A 314 4.76 -0.59 3.63
CA VAL A 314 6.11 -1.13 3.69
C VAL A 314 6.63 -1.19 5.13
N ASN A 315 7.26 -2.30 5.50
CA ASN A 315 7.95 -2.44 6.78
C ASN A 315 9.47 -2.22 6.61
N GLN A 316 9.98 -2.54 5.43
CA GLN A 316 11.41 -2.45 5.15
C GLN A 316 11.68 -2.06 3.70
N ILE A 317 12.63 -1.18 3.54
CA ILE A 317 13.13 -0.75 2.24
C ILE A 317 14.61 -1.10 2.15
N ILE A 318 14.99 -1.67 1.01
CA ILE A 318 16.37 -2.00 0.66
C ILE A 318 16.65 -1.31 -0.67
N ILE A 319 17.68 -0.47 -0.73
CA ILE A 319 18.12 0.20 -1.96
C ILE A 319 19.44 -0.44 -2.39
N VAL A 320 19.45 -1.00 -3.59
CA VAL A 320 20.60 -1.69 -4.18
C VAL A 320 21.16 -0.86 -5.33
N ALA A 321 22.41 -0.42 -5.18
CA ALA A 321 23.10 0.42 -6.14
C ALA A 321 24.52 -0.10 -6.45
N PRO A 322 25.05 0.12 -7.67
CA PRO A 322 26.47 -0.07 -7.94
C PRO A 322 27.31 1.03 -7.24
N PRO A 323 28.62 0.85 -7.05
CA PRO A 323 29.49 1.83 -6.40
C PRO A 323 29.86 2.99 -7.35
N LEU A 324 28.87 3.60 -8.01
CA LEU A 324 29.05 4.71 -8.95
C LEU A 324 28.54 6.01 -8.32
N GLU A 325 29.29 7.10 -8.46
CA GLU A 325 28.93 8.41 -7.86
C GLU A 325 27.55 8.89 -8.33
N GLU A 326 27.24 8.74 -9.63
CA GLU A 326 25.92 9.03 -10.18
C GLU A 326 24.81 8.19 -9.55
N ALA A 327 25.06 6.91 -9.28
CA ALA A 327 24.10 6.03 -8.63
C ALA A 327 23.86 6.44 -7.17
N MET A 328 24.92 6.84 -6.44
CA MET A 328 24.80 7.32 -5.06
C MET A 328 24.00 8.62 -4.95
N HIS A 329 24.14 9.53 -5.92
CA HIS A 329 23.27 10.71 -6.00
C HIS A 329 21.79 10.35 -6.21
N VAL A 330 21.51 9.27 -6.97
CA VAL A 330 20.14 8.75 -7.11
C VAL A 330 19.66 8.12 -5.80
N VAL A 331 20.49 7.34 -5.10
CA VAL A 331 20.17 6.77 -3.78
C VAL A 331 19.74 7.89 -2.83
N ASN A 332 20.54 8.94 -2.68
CA ASN A 332 20.26 10.04 -1.75
C ASN A 332 18.95 10.78 -2.09
N ARG A 333 18.68 11.00 -3.38
CA ARG A 333 17.41 11.60 -3.84
C ARG A 333 16.22 10.69 -3.55
N LEU A 334 16.34 9.41 -3.85
CA LEU A 334 15.27 8.43 -3.64
C LEU A 334 14.97 8.25 -2.15
N GLN A 335 16.00 8.16 -1.30
CA GLN A 335 15.84 8.11 0.16
C GLN A 335 15.06 9.31 0.69
N LYS A 336 15.33 10.51 0.18
CA LYS A 336 14.58 11.72 0.55
C LYS A 336 13.10 11.60 0.15
N GLN A 337 12.82 11.21 -1.10
CA GLN A 337 11.44 11.02 -1.58
C GLN A 337 10.70 9.95 -0.77
N ILE A 338 11.36 8.85 -0.43
CA ILE A 338 10.77 7.78 0.39
C ILE A 338 10.43 8.29 1.79
N ARG A 339 11.31 9.07 2.42
CA ARG A 339 11.06 9.66 3.75
C ARG A 339 9.91 10.67 3.76
N ASP A 340 9.56 11.26 2.61
CA ASP A 340 8.39 12.13 2.48
C ASP A 340 7.06 11.33 2.51
N HIS A 341 7.11 10.02 2.22
CA HIS A 341 5.94 9.13 2.14
C HIS A 341 5.86 8.13 3.30
N VAL A 342 6.99 7.82 3.95
CA VAL A 342 7.07 6.81 5.02
C VAL A 342 7.59 7.45 6.29
N ARG A 343 6.88 7.24 7.40
CA ARG A 343 7.35 7.71 8.69
C ARG A 343 8.56 6.89 9.14
N SER A 344 9.56 7.58 9.71
CA SER A 344 10.83 6.95 10.09
C SER A 344 10.70 5.89 11.20
N ASP A 345 9.60 5.88 11.94
CA ASP A 345 9.26 4.88 12.95
C ASP A 345 8.53 3.64 12.37
N GLU A 346 8.11 3.68 11.10
CA GLU A 346 7.30 2.64 10.47
C GLU A 346 8.09 1.75 9.49
N ALA A 347 9.12 2.29 8.84
CA ALA A 347 10.01 1.51 7.98
C ALA A 347 11.48 1.90 8.11
N THR A 348 12.35 0.88 8.11
CA THR A 348 13.80 1.08 8.03
C THR A 348 14.24 1.10 6.56
N ILE A 349 15.28 1.87 6.25
CA ILE A 349 15.89 1.94 4.92
C ILE A 349 17.33 1.44 5.03
N PHE A 350 17.69 0.40 4.27
CA PHE A 350 19.08 -0.04 4.11
C PHE A 350 19.59 0.31 2.72
N THR A 351 20.81 0.80 2.64
CA THR A 351 21.55 0.98 1.40
C THR A 351 22.59 -0.13 1.26
N ILE A 352 22.44 -0.94 0.21
CA ILE A 352 23.39 -1.96 -0.19
C ILE A 352 24.13 -1.46 -1.43
N VAL A 353 25.44 -1.36 -1.31
CA VAL A 353 26.30 -1.17 -2.47
C VAL A 353 26.74 -2.54 -2.96
N ASN A 354 26.38 -2.86 -4.20
CA ASN A 354 26.70 -4.14 -4.82
C ASN A 354 27.71 -3.94 -5.96
N ARG A 355 28.91 -4.52 -5.81
CA ARG A 355 29.97 -4.38 -6.81
C ARG A 355 29.78 -5.39 -7.94
N CYS A 356 28.85 -5.11 -8.86
CA CYS A 356 28.40 -6.10 -9.86
C CYS A 356 29.36 -6.37 -11.03
N ALA A 357 30.50 -5.66 -11.13
CA ALA A 357 31.42 -5.76 -12.26
C ALA A 357 32.89 -5.67 -11.80
N PRO A 358 33.86 -6.23 -12.56
CA PRO A 358 35.27 -6.19 -12.18
C PRO A 358 35.79 -4.76 -11.94
N GLU A 359 35.37 -3.80 -12.76
CA GLU A 359 35.73 -2.40 -12.64
C GLU A 359 35.24 -1.76 -11.33
N HIS A 360 34.17 -2.30 -10.74
CA HIS A 360 33.61 -1.81 -9.48
C HIS A 360 34.46 -2.19 -8.27
N GLU A 361 35.31 -3.21 -8.36
CA GLU A 361 36.03 -3.78 -7.22
C GLU A 361 36.90 -2.76 -6.48
N LYS A 362 37.58 -1.88 -7.23
CA LYS A 362 38.51 -0.87 -6.67
C LYS A 362 37.88 0.51 -6.48
N THR A 363 36.59 0.65 -6.75
CA THR A 363 35.92 1.97 -6.71
C THR A 363 35.71 2.41 -5.26
N LYS A 364 36.22 3.59 -4.90
CA LYS A 364 36.06 4.16 -3.57
C LYS A 364 34.71 4.87 -3.46
N ILE A 365 33.95 4.53 -2.43
CA ILE A 365 32.66 5.14 -2.12
C ILE A 365 32.91 6.21 -1.06
N LYS A 366 32.47 7.44 -1.31
CA LYS A 366 32.59 8.55 -0.35
C LYS A 366 31.36 8.67 0.55
N ASP A 367 30.21 8.19 0.08
CA ASP A 367 28.93 8.28 0.77
C ASP A 367 28.70 7.08 1.70
N TYR A 368 27.80 7.25 2.68
CA TYR A 368 27.43 6.21 3.65
C TYR A 368 26.66 5.07 2.96
N SER A 369 27.05 3.83 3.25
CA SER A 369 26.34 2.60 2.89
C SER A 369 26.26 1.68 4.09
N ASP A 370 25.13 1.01 4.31
CA ASP A 370 24.97 0.05 5.40
C ASP A 370 25.72 -1.25 5.11
N PHE A 371 25.79 -1.64 3.84
CA PHE A 371 26.46 -2.86 3.39
C PHE A 371 27.20 -2.63 2.07
N ASP A 372 28.35 -3.28 1.92
CA ASP A 372 29.17 -3.29 0.70
C ASP A 372 29.46 -4.75 0.31
N VAL A 373 28.85 -5.20 -0.79
CA VAL A 373 28.98 -6.56 -1.31
C VAL A 373 30.11 -6.57 -2.34
N PRO A 374 31.15 -7.41 -2.16
CA PRO A 374 32.28 -7.49 -3.08
C PRO A 374 31.85 -8.02 -4.46
N TYR A 375 32.70 -7.82 -5.46
CA TYR A 375 32.48 -8.44 -6.77
C TYR A 375 32.65 -9.95 -6.66
N LEU A 376 31.64 -10.68 -7.10
CA LEU A 376 31.58 -12.14 -7.06
C LEU A 376 31.59 -12.68 -8.50
N PRO A 377 32.77 -13.00 -9.07
CA PRO A 377 32.88 -13.45 -10.46
C PRO A 377 32.19 -14.79 -10.71
N ASP A 378 32.16 -15.67 -9.70
CA ASP A 378 31.57 -17.00 -9.77
C ASP A 378 30.16 -17.05 -9.14
N LEU A 379 29.41 -15.95 -9.23
CA LEU A 379 28.02 -15.92 -8.74
C LEU A 379 27.19 -16.90 -9.58
N PRO A 380 26.60 -17.96 -8.97
CA PRO A 380 25.82 -18.92 -9.73
C PRO A 380 24.55 -18.26 -10.27
N SER A 381 24.09 -18.73 -11.42
CA SER A 381 22.95 -18.13 -12.12
C SER A 381 21.67 -18.30 -11.30
N LEU A 382 20.66 -17.48 -11.58
CA LEU A 382 19.34 -17.64 -10.96
C LEU A 382 18.74 -19.01 -11.29
N VAL A 383 18.96 -19.56 -12.49
CA VAL A 383 18.52 -20.92 -12.86
C VAL A 383 19.03 -21.95 -11.86
N ASP A 384 20.30 -21.84 -11.46
CA ASP A 384 20.92 -22.78 -10.54
C ASP A 384 20.29 -22.71 -9.14
N SER A 385 19.58 -21.62 -8.81
CA SER A 385 18.92 -21.47 -7.51
C SER A 385 17.77 -22.45 -7.27
N GLU A 386 17.25 -23.08 -8.33
CA GLU A 386 16.30 -24.19 -8.23
C GLU A 386 16.94 -25.50 -7.73
N ASP A 387 18.26 -25.64 -7.85
CA ASP A 387 18.96 -26.81 -7.34
C ASP A 387 18.97 -26.78 -5.79
N SER A 388 18.59 -27.91 -5.20
CA SER A 388 18.73 -28.19 -3.77
C SER A 388 20.15 -27.93 -3.23
N ASN A 389 21.18 -28.10 -4.07
CA ASN A 389 22.59 -27.88 -3.71
C ASN A 389 23.07 -26.44 -3.92
N TYR A 390 22.22 -25.53 -4.42
CA TYR A 390 22.58 -24.13 -4.57
C TYR A 390 22.96 -23.52 -3.23
N LYS A 391 24.14 -22.91 -3.17
CA LYS A 391 24.61 -22.17 -1.99
C LYS A 391 24.71 -20.70 -2.34
N ILE A 392 24.03 -19.88 -1.56
CA ILE A 392 24.17 -18.44 -1.63
C ILE A 392 25.62 -18.11 -1.21
N PRO A 393 26.35 -17.25 -1.94
CA PRO A 393 27.69 -16.87 -1.54
C PRO A 393 27.73 -16.25 -0.15
N ARG A 394 28.75 -16.62 0.62
CA ARG A 394 28.91 -16.20 2.02
C ARG A 394 28.77 -14.68 2.25
N PRO A 395 29.32 -13.78 1.43
CA PRO A 395 29.13 -12.34 1.62
C PRO A 395 27.67 -11.89 1.51
N ILE A 396 26.88 -12.51 0.63
CA ILE A 396 25.45 -12.24 0.49
C ILE A 396 24.68 -12.82 1.66
N GLU A 397 25.02 -14.04 2.08
CA GLU A 397 24.39 -14.70 3.24
C GLU A 397 24.61 -13.93 4.55
N GLU A 398 25.83 -13.48 4.83
CA GLU A 398 26.16 -12.69 6.03
C GLU A 398 25.43 -11.34 6.04
N MET A 399 25.42 -10.64 4.91
CA MET A 399 24.69 -9.38 4.75
C MET A 399 23.18 -9.57 4.95
N LEU A 400 22.57 -10.53 4.26
CA LEU A 400 21.13 -10.79 4.36
C LEU A 400 20.76 -11.31 5.75
N GLY A 401 21.61 -12.12 6.38
CA GLY A 401 21.43 -12.55 7.76
C GLY A 401 21.38 -11.37 8.73
N ALA A 402 22.26 -10.37 8.57
CA ALA A 402 22.22 -9.15 9.38
C ALA A 402 20.97 -8.29 9.13
N ILE A 403 20.47 -8.24 7.90
CA ILE A 403 19.21 -7.56 7.56
C ILE A 403 18.03 -8.29 8.18
N ILE A 404 17.98 -9.63 8.07
CA ILE A 404 16.91 -10.46 8.62
C ILE A 404 16.89 -10.39 10.15
N ASP A 405 18.04 -10.44 10.82
CA ASP A 405 18.10 -10.27 12.28
C ASP A 405 17.43 -8.96 12.71
N ARG A 406 17.73 -7.86 11.99
CA ARG A 406 17.10 -6.56 12.25
C ARG A 406 15.60 -6.54 11.92
N LEU A 407 15.20 -7.21 10.84
CA LEU A 407 13.79 -7.37 10.46
C LEU A 407 12.99 -8.15 11.50
N GLU A 408 13.62 -9.11 12.19
CA GLU A 408 12.95 -9.93 13.20
C GLU A 408 12.83 -9.24 14.56
N ARG A 409 13.59 -8.17 14.81
CA ARG A 409 13.54 -7.35 16.03
C ARG A 409 12.28 -6.47 16.13
N THR A 410 11.13 -7.14 16.06
CA THR A 410 9.79 -6.55 16.03
C THR A 410 9.16 -6.42 17.40
N HIS A 411 9.79 -7.01 18.42
CA HIS A 411 9.32 -6.96 19.79
C HIS A 411 10.11 -5.92 20.58
N GLN A 412 9.45 -5.24 21.49
CA GLN A 412 10.07 -4.25 22.36
C GLN A 412 9.94 -4.69 23.82
N ILE A 413 11.06 -4.68 24.53
CA ILE A 413 11.10 -4.85 25.98
C ILE A 413 11.48 -3.51 26.61
N GLY A 414 10.69 -3.05 27.58
CA GLY A 414 10.94 -1.85 28.37
C GLY A 414 11.02 -2.18 29.85
N VAL A 415 12.12 -1.84 30.51
CA VAL A 415 12.29 -1.99 31.96
C VAL A 415 12.21 -0.62 32.62
N PHE A 416 11.32 -0.47 33.60
CA PHE A 416 11.12 0.77 34.32
C PHE A 416 11.98 0.78 35.58
N ILE A 417 12.85 1.79 35.67
CA ILE A 417 13.75 1.99 36.80
C ILE A 417 13.27 3.24 37.54
N PRO A 418 12.77 3.10 38.78
CA PRO A 418 12.32 4.23 39.57
C PRO A 418 13.49 5.15 39.91
N SER A 419 13.20 6.43 40.21
CA SER A 419 14.20 7.34 40.81
C SER A 419 14.10 7.38 42.34
N THR A 420 13.42 6.39 42.92
CA THR A 420 13.19 6.25 44.35
C THR A 420 13.65 4.89 44.88
N ILE A 421 13.90 4.84 46.19
CA ILE A 421 14.22 3.64 46.98
C ILE A 421 13.23 3.57 48.15
N SER A 422 12.87 2.37 48.59
CA SER A 422 11.85 2.18 49.63
C SER A 422 10.57 2.95 49.31
N VAL A 423 10.05 2.77 48.09
CA VAL A 423 8.80 3.35 47.55
C VAL A 423 8.88 4.82 47.12
N ASP A 424 9.38 5.75 47.95
CA ASP A 424 9.23 7.19 47.69
C ASP A 424 10.48 8.04 47.98
N LYS A 425 11.55 7.45 48.51
CA LYS A 425 12.76 8.23 48.86
C LYS A 425 13.63 8.44 47.64
N PRO A 426 13.94 9.69 47.23
CA PRO A 426 14.76 9.93 46.06
C PRO A 426 16.16 9.33 46.17
N ILE A 427 16.64 8.69 45.11
CA ILE A 427 17.99 8.15 44.99
C ILE A 427 18.53 8.40 43.57
N ASP A 428 19.85 8.55 43.44
CA ASP A 428 20.50 8.54 42.13
C ASP A 428 20.51 7.12 41.56
N THR A 429 19.64 6.87 40.58
CA THR A 429 19.51 5.56 39.94
C THR A 429 20.34 5.40 38.67
N THR A 430 21.25 6.33 38.36
CA THR A 430 22.12 6.28 37.18
C THR A 430 22.85 4.94 37.06
N LYS A 431 23.37 4.41 38.18
CA LYS A 431 24.04 3.10 38.22
C LYS A 431 23.12 1.96 37.77
N TYR A 432 21.85 1.96 38.19
CA TYR A 432 20.88 0.92 37.82
C TYR A 432 20.48 1.04 36.36
N VAL A 433 20.36 2.27 35.85
CA VAL A 433 20.12 2.55 34.42
C VAL A 433 21.27 2.01 33.56
N GLU A 434 22.52 2.29 33.92
CA GLU A 434 23.70 1.79 33.19
C GLU A 434 23.83 0.26 33.27
N GLN A 435 23.57 -0.33 34.44
CA GLN A 435 23.56 -1.78 34.60
C GLN A 435 22.49 -2.44 33.74
N THR A 436 21.29 -1.87 33.69
CA THR A 436 20.18 -2.39 32.89
C THR A 436 20.47 -2.25 31.39
N LEU A 437 21.03 -1.11 30.98
CA LEU A 437 21.48 -0.89 29.60
C LEU A 437 22.48 -1.97 29.18
N LYS A 438 23.49 -2.23 30.02
CA LYS A 438 24.50 -3.26 29.76
C LYS A 438 23.89 -4.67 29.73
N PHE A 439 23.06 -4.99 30.71
CA PHE A 439 22.38 -6.29 30.82
C PHE A 439 21.55 -6.63 29.57
N LEU A 440 20.76 -5.66 29.08
CA LEU A 440 19.95 -5.81 27.88
C LEU A 440 20.82 -5.81 26.62
N ALA A 441 21.84 -4.95 26.54
CA ALA A 441 22.74 -4.90 25.39
C ALA A 441 23.55 -6.20 25.20
N GLU A 442 23.98 -6.84 26.29
CA GLU A 442 24.69 -8.13 26.24
C GLU A 442 23.83 -9.28 25.69
N ARG A 443 22.51 -9.21 25.86
CA ARG A 443 21.56 -10.25 25.42
C ARG A 443 20.98 -9.97 24.04
N PHE A 444 20.69 -8.70 23.76
CA PHE A 444 19.90 -8.29 22.60
C PHE A 444 20.69 -7.37 21.65
N GLY A 445 21.96 -7.09 21.92
CA GLY A 445 22.86 -6.33 21.06
C GLY A 445 22.75 -4.81 21.14
N GLY A 446 21.76 -4.27 21.87
CA GLY A 446 21.64 -2.83 22.11
C GLY A 446 20.49 -2.47 23.06
N ALA A 447 20.61 -1.34 23.73
CA ALA A 447 19.58 -0.78 24.59
C ALA A 447 19.71 0.75 24.65
N THR A 448 18.59 1.43 24.90
CA THR A 448 18.55 2.90 25.07
C THR A 448 17.72 3.23 26.29
N SER A 449 17.99 4.37 26.94
CA SER A 449 17.21 4.84 28.08
C SER A 449 16.55 6.17 27.76
N LYS A 450 15.36 6.40 28.34
CA LYS A 450 14.63 7.66 28.26
C LYS A 450 14.05 8.00 29.62
N GLU A 451 14.13 9.28 30.01
CA GLU A 451 13.42 9.78 31.19
C GLU A 451 11.92 9.91 30.89
N ALA A 452 11.09 9.45 31.82
CA ALA A 452 9.64 9.56 31.80
C ALA A 452 9.13 9.92 33.19
N LYS A 453 7.85 10.27 33.27
CA LYS A 453 7.16 10.59 34.52
C LYS A 453 6.12 9.51 34.78
N GLY A 454 6.20 8.89 35.94
CA GLY A 454 5.32 7.79 36.33
C GLY A 454 4.47 8.17 37.53
N VAL A 455 3.22 7.70 37.53
CA VAL A 455 2.30 7.86 38.66
C VAL A 455 1.65 6.51 38.94
N TRP A 456 1.72 6.04 40.17
CA TRP A 456 1.09 4.79 40.59
C TRP A 456 0.57 4.86 42.03
N ASN A 457 -0.24 3.88 42.40
CA ASN A 457 -0.83 3.78 43.72
C ASN A 457 -0.14 2.66 44.51
N SER A 458 0.61 3.03 45.55
CA SER A 458 1.26 2.12 46.50
C SER A 458 0.31 1.77 47.65
N GLU A 459 0.38 0.54 48.13
CA GLU A 459 -0.39 0.10 49.31
C GLU A 459 0.13 0.73 50.60
N LYS A 460 1.43 1.03 50.68
CA LYS A 460 2.07 1.66 51.85
C LYS A 460 2.01 3.19 51.84
N SER A 461 2.19 3.82 50.68
CA SER A 461 2.39 5.28 50.58
C SER A 461 1.30 6.02 49.80
N GLY A 462 0.30 5.33 49.23
CA GLY A 462 -0.76 5.95 48.42
C GLY A 462 -0.25 6.36 47.03
N LEU A 463 -0.78 7.45 46.47
CA LEU A 463 -0.40 7.91 45.12
C LEU A 463 1.03 8.49 45.13
N VAL A 464 1.93 7.84 44.40
CA VAL A 464 3.34 8.26 44.23
C VAL A 464 3.51 8.84 42.83
N ASP A 465 4.02 10.06 42.75
CA ASP A 465 4.44 10.74 41.51
C ASP A 465 5.97 10.83 41.50
N GLU A 466 6.61 10.16 40.54
CA GLU A 466 8.06 10.14 40.46
C GLU A 466 8.62 10.11 39.04
N LYS A 467 9.90 10.46 38.94
CA LYS A 467 10.66 10.30 37.71
C LYS A 467 11.06 8.84 37.56
N VAL A 468 10.87 8.31 36.36
CA VAL A 468 11.28 6.94 36.02
C VAL A 468 12.15 6.96 34.77
N TYR A 469 13.15 6.10 34.72
CA TYR A 469 13.90 5.84 33.52
C TYR A 469 13.37 4.57 32.87
N VAL A 470 12.98 4.66 31.60
CA VAL A 470 12.59 3.48 30.84
C VAL A 470 13.75 3.06 29.96
N VAL A 471 14.27 1.86 30.21
CA VAL A 471 15.32 1.25 29.41
C VAL A 471 14.69 0.31 28.41
N HIS A 472 14.81 0.64 27.12
CA HIS A 472 14.21 -0.13 26.04
C HIS A 472 15.25 -0.87 25.20
N THR A 473 14.86 -2.04 24.73
CA THR A 473 15.59 -2.82 23.72
C THR A 473 14.62 -3.45 22.73
N TYR A 474 15.09 -3.66 21.50
CA TYR A 474 14.33 -4.33 20.43
C TYR A 474 14.88 -5.74 20.23
N VAL A 475 13.99 -6.72 20.25
CA VAL A 475 14.35 -8.13 20.37
C VAL A 475 13.66 -8.97 19.30
N THR A 476 14.34 -10.02 18.84
CA THR A 476 13.75 -11.05 18.00
C THR A 476 12.79 -11.92 18.84
N GLN A 477 11.81 -12.57 18.21
CA GLN A 477 10.94 -13.53 18.93
C GLN A 477 11.77 -14.66 19.55
N LYS A 478 12.82 -15.11 18.85
CA LYS A 478 13.71 -16.18 19.30
C LYS A 478 14.48 -15.78 20.57
N ASP A 479 15.07 -14.60 20.57
CA ASP A 479 15.83 -14.11 21.73
C ASP A 479 14.90 -13.74 22.88
N MET A 480 13.71 -13.20 22.59
CA MET A 480 12.68 -13.00 23.60
C MET A 480 12.32 -14.33 24.28
N ASN A 481 12.00 -15.37 23.53
CA ASN A 481 11.69 -16.69 24.11
C ASN A 481 12.86 -17.29 24.91
N LYS A 482 14.09 -16.96 24.54
CA LYS A 482 15.31 -17.49 25.19
C LYS A 482 15.65 -16.75 26.48
N TYR A 483 15.52 -15.42 26.51
CA TYR A 483 16.06 -14.57 27.57
C TYR A 483 14.98 -13.88 28.42
N LEU A 484 13.69 -14.01 28.09
CA LEU A 484 12.62 -13.32 28.83
C LEU A 484 12.60 -13.71 30.31
N ASP A 485 12.79 -14.98 30.65
CA ASP A 485 12.84 -15.43 32.04
C ASP A 485 14.01 -14.79 32.81
N GLU A 486 15.18 -14.66 32.17
CA GLU A 486 16.33 -13.95 32.76
C GLU A 486 16.05 -12.46 32.98
N VAL A 487 15.34 -11.80 32.06
CA VAL A 487 14.91 -10.40 32.22
C VAL A 487 13.97 -10.26 33.40
N VAL A 488 13.00 -11.17 33.55
CA VAL A 488 12.06 -11.19 34.68
C VAL A 488 12.81 -11.38 36.00
N ASP A 489 13.76 -12.30 36.07
CA ASP A 489 14.55 -12.55 37.28
C ASP A 489 15.48 -11.37 37.62
N TYR A 490 16.06 -10.72 36.62
CA TYR A 490 16.83 -9.48 36.81
C TYR A 490 15.96 -8.36 37.41
N ILE A 491 14.72 -8.20 36.94
CA ILE A 491 13.77 -7.22 37.49
C ILE A 491 13.40 -7.56 38.93
N LYS A 492 13.19 -8.85 39.27
CA LYS A 492 12.96 -9.25 40.67
C LYS A 492 14.16 -8.92 41.57
N MET A 493 15.38 -9.07 41.08
CA MET A 493 16.58 -8.67 41.83
C MET A 493 16.62 -7.17 42.06
N LEU A 494 16.41 -6.36 41.02
CA LEU A 494 16.35 -4.91 41.13
C LEU A 494 15.25 -4.43 42.09
N LYS A 495 14.08 -5.08 42.06
CA LYS A 495 12.97 -4.82 42.98
C LYS A 495 13.39 -4.99 44.45
N ILE A 496 14.15 -6.04 44.75
CA ILE A 496 14.68 -6.31 46.10
C ILE A 496 15.75 -5.28 46.47
N GLU A 497 16.68 -4.97 45.55
CA GLU A 497 17.76 -4.01 45.81
C GLU A 497 17.26 -2.57 46.04
N LEU A 498 16.21 -2.17 45.32
CA LEU A 498 15.57 -0.85 45.44
C LEU A 498 14.45 -0.83 46.50
N ASP A 499 14.17 -1.96 47.17
CA ASP A 499 13.11 -2.09 48.18
C ASP A 499 11.75 -1.59 47.67
N GLN A 500 11.39 -1.99 46.45
CA GLN A 500 10.16 -1.57 45.77
C GLN A 500 9.05 -2.61 45.93
N GLU A 501 7.80 -2.16 46.08
CA GLU A 501 6.63 -3.06 46.15
C GLU A 501 6.39 -3.78 44.82
N ALA A 502 6.70 -3.10 43.74
CA ALA A 502 6.44 -3.53 42.38
C ALA A 502 7.40 -2.84 41.42
N MET A 503 7.78 -3.53 40.33
CA MET A 503 8.46 -2.89 39.20
C MET A 503 7.74 -3.19 37.89
N ALA A 504 7.77 -2.26 36.95
CA ALA A 504 7.08 -2.42 35.67
C ALA A 504 8.00 -2.99 34.58
N LEU A 505 7.47 -3.96 33.86
CA LEU A 505 8.01 -4.53 32.63
C LEU A 505 7.00 -4.28 31.50
N GLU A 506 7.44 -3.67 30.41
CA GLU A 506 6.66 -3.51 29.19
C GLU A 506 7.13 -4.47 28.12
N ILE A 507 6.20 -5.22 27.53
CA ILE A 507 6.42 -6.06 26.35
C ILE A 507 5.42 -5.63 25.28
N ASP A 508 5.90 -5.15 24.14
CA ASP A 508 5.07 -4.66 23.03
C ASP A 508 3.97 -3.68 23.46
N LYS A 509 4.35 -2.69 24.28
CA LYS A 509 3.45 -1.66 24.83
C LYS A 509 2.39 -2.21 25.80
N LYS A 510 2.49 -3.48 26.20
CA LYS A 510 1.69 -4.05 27.29
C LYS A 510 2.53 -4.07 28.55
N MET A 511 2.09 -3.29 29.54
CA MET A 511 2.75 -3.20 30.83
C MET A 511 2.29 -4.33 31.76
N THR A 512 3.25 -4.97 32.42
CA THR A 512 3.07 -6.00 33.45
C THR A 512 3.84 -5.55 34.69
N ILE A 513 3.28 -5.77 35.87
CA ILE A 513 3.89 -5.41 37.15
C ILE A 513 4.46 -6.68 37.79
N ILE A 514 5.73 -6.63 38.22
CA ILE A 514 6.53 -7.73 38.80
C ILE A 514 6.77 -7.51 40.28
#